data_AF-A0A365Z1B9-F1
#
_entry.id   AF-A0A365Z1B9-F1
#
_cell.length_a   1.000
_cell.length_b   1.000
_cell.length_c   1.000
_cell.angle_alpha   90.00
_cell.angle_beta   90.00
_cell.angle_gamma   90.00
#
_symmetry.space_group_name_H-M   'P 1'
#
loop_
_entity.id
_entity.type
_entity.pdbx_description
1 polymer ?
#
loop_
_entity_poly.entity_id
_entity_poly.type
_entity_poly.pdbx_seq_one_letter_code
_entity_poly.pdbx_strand_id
1 'polypeptide(L)' 'MRMSGRAAIQGLWAKVLSSGAWFEPEPPLPTLVSGGLGLTSTPPRDGAGARAQVVRRQADGSWLRVIDQPEFRRP' A
#
# COMPACT_ATOMS: atom_id res chain seq x y z
N MET A 1 -7.32 9.19 -9.51
CA MET A 1 -7.83 10.00 -8.38
C MET A 1 -6.84 9.92 -7.23
N ARG A 2 -6.42 11.04 -6.63
CA ARG A 2 -5.48 11.05 -5.49
C ARG A 2 -6.27 11.11 -4.19
N MET A 3 -6.19 10.07 -3.36
CA MET A 3 -6.80 10.05 -2.02
C MET A 3 -5.78 10.49 -0.98
N SER A 4 -6.19 11.25 0.02
CA SER A 4 -5.30 11.76 1.07
C SER A 4 -6.04 11.89 2.40
N GLY A 5 -5.33 11.57 3.49
CA GLY A 5 -5.87 11.65 4.84
C GLY A 5 -6.63 10.39 5.29
N ARG A 6 -6.66 10.18 6.61
CA ARG A 6 -7.23 8.97 7.24
C ARG A 6 -8.73 8.80 7.00
N ALA A 7 -9.51 9.90 7.03
CA ALA A 7 -10.95 9.84 6.83
C ALA A 7 -11.34 9.33 5.43
N ALA A 8 -10.63 9.80 4.38
CA ALA A 8 -10.86 9.32 3.02
C ALA A 8 -10.52 7.83 2.87
N ILE A 9 -9.41 7.39 3.49
CA ILE A 9 -9.00 5.98 3.51
C ILE A 9 -10.04 5.12 4.24
N GLN A 10 -10.53 5.55 5.40
CA GLN A 10 -11.58 4.84 6.15
C GLN A 10 -12.87 4.72 5.34
N GLY A 11 -13.31 5.80 4.69
CA GLY A 11 -14.51 5.79 3.84
C GLY A 11 -14.40 4.85 2.65
N LEU A 12 -13.20 4.72 2.05
CA LEU A 12 -12.94 3.72 1.01
C LEU A 12 -13.04 2.30 1.57
N TRP A 13 -12.31 2.00 2.65
CA TRP A 13 -12.25 0.66 3.21
C TRP A 13 -13.60 0.18 3.75
N ALA A 14 -14.43 1.08 4.29
CA ALA A 14 -15.81 0.74 4.68
C ALA A 14 -16.61 0.16 3.50
N LYS A 15 -16.48 0.75 2.30
CA LYS A 15 -17.13 0.26 1.08
C LYS A 15 -16.55 -1.08 0.61
N VAL A 16 -15.22 -1.18 0.57
CA VAL A 16 -14.50 -2.40 0.15
C VAL A 16 -14.84 -3.59 1.05
N LEU A 17 -14.90 -3.38 2.37
CA LEU A 17 -15.27 -4.43 3.32
C LEU A 17 -16.75 -4.82 3.16
N SER A 18 -17.63 -3.85 2.91
CA SER A 18 -19.06 -4.13 2.71
C SER A 18 -19.36 -4.95 1.45
N SER A 19 -18.48 -4.91 0.44
CA SER A 19 -18.64 -5.71 -0.78
C SER A 19 -18.11 -7.14 -0.65
N GLY A 20 -17.55 -7.53 0.50
CA GLY A 20 -16.95 -8.86 0.69
C GLY A 20 -15.71 -9.08 -0.17
N ALA A 21 -14.95 -8.02 -0.48
CA ALA A 21 -13.75 -8.14 -1.31
C ALA A 21 -12.72 -9.07 -0.66
N TRP A 22 -12.22 -10.05 -1.40
CA TRP A 22 -11.11 -10.92 -1.00
C TRP A 22 -9.79 -10.40 -1.58
N PHE A 23 -8.75 -10.41 -0.76
CA PHE A 23 -7.39 -10.05 -1.17
C PHE A 23 -6.47 -11.23 -0.91
N GLU A 24 -6.04 -11.90 -1.98
CA GLU A 24 -5.06 -12.98 -1.88
C GLU A 24 -3.67 -12.39 -1.60
N PRO A 25 -2.98 -12.81 -0.51
CA PRO A 25 -1.63 -12.36 -0.25
C PRO A 25 -0.67 -12.79 -1.35
N GLU A 26 0.10 -11.83 -1.86
CA GLU A 26 1.13 -12.08 -2.88
C GLU A 26 2.54 -11.97 -2.25
N PRO A 27 3.51 -12.80 -2.68
CA PRO A 27 4.87 -12.74 -2.16
C PRO A 27 5.53 -11.38 -2.42
N PRO A 28 5.96 -10.65 -1.38
CA PRO A 28 6.63 -9.36 -1.56
C PRO A 28 8.10 -9.54 -1.97
N LEU A 29 8.67 -8.50 -2.58
CA LEU A 29 10.12 -8.36 -2.71
C LEU A 29 10.76 -7.97 -1.36
N PRO A 30 12.07 -8.18 -1.18
CA PRO A 30 12.79 -7.65 -0.03
C PRO A 30 12.55 -6.14 0.12
N THR A 31 12.28 -5.69 1.35
CA THR A 31 12.06 -4.27 1.64
C THR A 31 13.38 -3.50 1.50
N LEU A 32 13.37 -2.44 0.71
CA LEU A 32 14.50 -1.53 0.60
C LEU A 32 14.39 -0.46 1.68
N VAL A 33 15.42 -0.30 2.51
CA VAL A 33 15.42 0.63 3.65
C VAL A 33 16.44 1.74 3.44
N SER A 34 16.03 2.98 3.69
CA SER A 34 16.91 4.15 3.70
C SER A 34 16.53 5.08 4.85
N GLY A 35 17.39 5.15 5.87
CA GLY A 35 17.12 5.89 7.10
C GLY A 35 15.80 5.45 7.76
N GLY A 36 14.88 6.39 7.96
CA GLY A 36 13.55 6.14 8.54
C GLY A 36 12.48 5.73 7.52
N LEU A 37 12.84 5.45 6.27
CA LEU A 37 11.90 5.08 5.20
C LEU A 37 12.14 3.64 4.73
N GLY A 38 11.06 2.96 4.39
CA GLY A 38 11.06 1.65 3.75
C GLY A 38 10.19 1.68 2.50
N LEU A 39 10.70 1.14 1.39
CA LEU A 39 9.93 0.86 0.18
C LEU A 39 9.60 -0.63 0.17
N THR A 40 8.31 -0.95 0.21
CA THR A 40 7.81 -2.31 -0.01
C THR A 40 7.25 -2.39 -1.43
N SER A 41 7.42 -3.54 -2.06
CA SER A 41 6.87 -3.77 -3.40
C SER A 41 6.52 -5.22 -3.60
N THR A 42 5.44 -5.47 -4.32
CA THR A 42 4.95 -6.80 -4.66
C THR A 42 4.77 -6.87 -6.17
N PRO A 43 5.36 -7.87 -6.87
CA PRO A 43 5.09 -8.11 -8.29
C PRO A 43 3.65 -8.62 -8.44
N PRO A 44 2.76 -7.87 -9.09
CA PRO A 44 1.36 -8.21 -9.19
C PRO A 44 1.11 -9.35 -10.18
N ARG A 45 0.28 -10.34 -9.82
CA ARG A 45 -0.12 -11.46 -10.70
C ARG A 45 -1.17 -11.08 -11.74
N ASP A 46 -1.87 -9.97 -11.53
CA ASP A 46 -3.00 -9.48 -12.32
C ASP A 46 -2.61 -8.42 -13.37
N GLY A 47 -1.31 -8.23 -13.62
CA GLY A 47 -0.84 -7.27 -14.62
C GLY A 47 -1.00 -5.81 -14.22
N ALA A 48 -1.20 -5.51 -12.93
CA ALA A 48 -1.30 -4.14 -12.40
C ALA A 48 0.00 -3.30 -12.50
N GLY A 49 1.06 -3.84 -13.11
CA GLY A 49 2.39 -3.23 -13.20
C GLY A 49 3.21 -3.47 -11.93
N ALA A 50 2.89 -2.75 -10.85
CA ALA A 50 3.49 -2.95 -9.54
C ALA A 50 2.47 -2.68 -8.43
N ARG A 51 2.72 -3.19 -7.23
CA ARG A 51 2.13 -2.71 -5.98
C ARG A 51 3.27 -2.15 -5.15
N ALA A 52 3.21 -0.88 -4.74
CA ALA A 52 4.29 -0.27 -3.98
C ALA A 52 3.75 0.57 -2.82
N GLN A 53 4.41 0.46 -1.67
CA GLN A 53 4.09 1.27 -0.50
C GLN A 53 5.35 1.92 0.04
N VAL A 54 5.20 3.14 0.55
CA VAL A 54 6.25 3.77 1.36
C VAL A 54 5.80 3.72 2.81
N VAL A 55 6.65 3.17 3.67
CA VAL A 55 6.48 3.15 5.12
C VAL A 55 7.51 4.06 5.77
N ARG A 56 7.13 4.67 6.89
CA ARG A 56 8.02 5.50 7.71
C ARG A 56 8.09 4.96 9.12
N ARG A 57 9.31 4.81 9.63
CA ARG A 57 9.55 4.43 11.01
C ARG A 57 9.12 5.55 11.95
N GLN A 58 8.34 5.22 12.96
CA GLN A 58 7.87 6.11 13.99
C GLN A 58 8.86 6.13 15.17
N ALA A 59 8.69 7.09 16.09
CA ALA A 59 9.57 7.24 17.26
C ALA A 59 9.54 6.00 18.18
N ASP A 60 8.41 5.30 18.25
CA ASP A 60 8.24 4.04 19.00
C ASP A 60 8.82 2.82 18.27
N GLY A 61 9.43 3.01 17.10
CA GLY A 61 10.03 1.95 16.29
C GLY A 61 9.05 1.24 15.34
N SER A 62 7.74 1.53 15.40
CA SER A 62 6.74 1.00 14.48
C SER A 62 6.89 1.57 13.07
N TRP A 63 6.27 0.93 12.07
CA TRP A 63 6.25 1.40 10.68
C TRP A 63 4.84 1.81 10.27
N LEU A 64 4.69 3.04 9.79
CA LEU A 64 3.43 3.56 9.28
C LEU A 64 3.47 3.67 7.76
N ARG A 65 2.48 3.09 7.07
CA ARG A 65 2.27 3.33 5.64
C ARG A 65 1.90 4.80 5.42
N VAL A 66 2.73 5.50 4.64
CA VAL A 66 2.55 6.92 4.30
C VAL A 66 2.17 7.12 2.83
N ILE A 67 2.47 6.16 1.96
CA ILE A 67 2.01 6.10 0.57
C ILE A 67 1.56 4.67 0.26
N ASP A 68 0.46 4.55 -0.47
CA ASP A 68 -0.05 3.28 -1.01
C ASP A 68 -0.39 3.47 -2.49
N GLN A 69 0.36 2.83 -3.37
CA GLN A 69 0.13 2.82 -4.83
C GLN A 69 -0.11 1.37 -5.27
N PRO A 70 -1.39 0.94 -5.34
CA PRO A 70 -1.71 -0.46 -5.62
C PRO A 70 -1.58 -0.84 -7.10
N GLU A 71 -1.53 0.13 -8.02
CA GLU A 71 -1.46 -0.11 -9.47
C GLU A 71 -0.59 0.94 -10.16
N PHE A 72 0.24 0.54 -11.12
CA PHE A 72 1.13 1.41 -11.91
C PHE A 72 0.79 1.44 -13.40
N ARG A 73 -0.45 1.07 -13.74
CA ARG A 73 -0.95 1.14 -15.12
C ARG A 73 -0.96 2.59 -15.60
N ARG A 74 -0.42 2.85 -16.79
CA ARG A 74 -0.63 4.13 -17.48
C ARG A 74 -2.10 4.22 -17.91
N PRO A 75 -2.69 5.44 -17.95
CA PRO A 75 -4.02 5.65 -18.53
C PRO A 75 -4.14 5.06 -19.93
#